data_AF-A0A562TUM5-F1
#
_entry.id   AF-A0A562TUM5-F1
#
_cell.length_a   1.000
_cell.length_b   1.000
_cell.length_c   1.000
_cell.angle_alpha   90.00
_cell.angle_beta   90.00
_cell.angle_gamma   90.00
#
_symmetry.space_group_name_H-M   'P 1'
#
loop_
_entity.id
_entity.type
_entity.pdbx_description
1 polymer ?
#
loop_
_entity_poly.entity_id
_entity_poly.type
_entity_poly.pdbx_seq_one_letter_code
_entity_poly.pdbx_strand_id
1 'polypeptide(L)'
;MKKLVLFSLLAFCLLSARAQDNWELKRNENGIEVYIKKSPVGNLKELRVVCELDATKEQLINTLQDIPNYNDWVFSNKKSTILKTISPERIIYYTESRLPWPIKDRDLIVELNINDTPDILNVQAKSLPGYLPKNNNYIRVPYSLATWKVTQLPNNKLKVDYTFSVDPGGSIPVWLVNATLAIGPYNSFVKLKELLRIKYKK
;
A
#
# COMPACT_ATOMS: atom_id res chain seq x y z
N MET A 1 -60.96 -0.95 -35.67
CA MET A 1 -59.57 -0.42 -35.71
C MET A 1 -58.97 -0.59 -34.33
N LYS A 2 -57.99 -1.49 -34.19
CA LYS A 2 -57.43 -1.95 -32.91
C LYS A 2 -56.46 -0.88 -32.37
N LYS A 3 -56.70 -0.34 -31.17
CA LYS A 3 -55.69 0.45 -30.44
C LYS A 3 -55.06 -0.42 -29.36
N LEU A 4 -53.80 -0.74 -29.64
CA LEU A 4 -52.71 -1.15 -28.76
C LEU A 4 -52.73 -0.37 -27.43
N VAL A 5 -52.77 -1.04 -26.28
CA VAL A 5 -52.07 -0.58 -25.07
C VAL A 5 -51.47 -1.80 -24.38
N LEU A 6 -50.20 -2.01 -24.69
CA LEU A 6 -49.32 -3.01 -24.12
C LEU A 6 -48.86 -2.50 -22.74
N PHE A 7 -49.51 -2.93 -21.65
CA PHE A 7 -49.02 -2.67 -20.29
C PHE A 7 -47.91 -3.68 -19.98
N SER A 8 -46.71 -3.39 -20.48
CA SER A 8 -45.47 -4.04 -20.08
C SER A 8 -45.17 -3.64 -18.64
N LEU A 9 -45.57 -4.47 -17.68
CA LEU A 9 -45.08 -4.40 -16.30
C LEU A 9 -43.66 -5.00 -16.29
N LEU A 10 -42.72 -4.25 -16.87
CA LEU A 10 -41.30 -4.51 -16.72
C LEU A 10 -40.95 -4.15 -15.28
N ALA A 11 -41.17 -5.09 -14.36
CA ALA A 11 -40.56 -5.09 -13.05
C ALA A 11 -39.05 -5.17 -13.25
N PHE A 12 -38.46 -4.02 -13.52
CA PHE A 12 -37.02 -3.82 -13.50
C PHE A 12 -36.61 -3.98 -12.04
N CYS A 13 -36.40 -5.24 -11.63
CA CYS A 13 -35.57 -5.57 -10.50
C CYS A 13 -34.27 -4.81 -10.71
N LEU A 14 -34.14 -3.67 -10.03
CA LEU A 14 -32.89 -3.00 -9.76
C LEU A 14 -32.07 -3.97 -8.92
N LEU A 15 -31.52 -4.99 -9.58
CA LEU A 15 -30.30 -5.65 -9.15
C LEU A 15 -29.28 -4.53 -9.10
N SER A 16 -29.18 -3.93 -7.92
CA SER A 16 -28.01 -3.19 -7.52
C SER A 16 -26.88 -4.20 -7.58
N ALA A 17 -26.26 -4.32 -8.75
CA ALA A 17 -24.96 -4.92 -8.90
C ALA A 17 -24.03 -4.04 -8.08
N ARG A 18 -23.95 -4.32 -6.77
CA ARG A 18 -22.80 -3.91 -6.00
C ARG A 18 -21.64 -4.61 -6.68
N ALA A 19 -20.87 -3.85 -7.44
CA ALA A 19 -19.55 -4.27 -7.85
C ALA A 19 -18.82 -4.58 -6.54
N GLN A 20 -18.83 -5.85 -6.15
CA GLN A 20 -18.08 -6.32 -5.01
C GLN A 20 -16.63 -6.09 -5.42
N ASP A 21 -15.99 -5.10 -4.82
CA ASP A 21 -14.55 -4.98 -4.95
C ASP A 21 -13.97 -6.35 -4.59
N ASN A 22 -13.23 -6.97 -5.52
CA ASN A 22 -12.69 -8.33 -5.42
C ASN A 22 -11.58 -8.47 -4.35
N TRP A 23 -11.68 -7.77 -3.23
CA TRP A 23 -10.81 -7.85 -2.06
C TRP A 23 -11.17 -9.10 -1.25
N GLU A 24 -10.23 -10.03 -1.14
CA GLU A 24 -10.31 -11.20 -0.29
C GLU A 24 -9.55 -10.94 1.02
N LEU A 25 -10.24 -11.02 2.16
CA LEU A 25 -9.60 -10.92 3.48
C LEU A 25 -8.68 -12.13 3.68
N LYS A 26 -7.39 -11.88 3.92
CA LYS A 26 -6.37 -12.92 4.16
C LYS A 26 -5.90 -12.99 5.60
N ARG A 27 -5.99 -11.88 6.34
CA ARG A 27 -5.59 -11.83 7.74
C ARG A 27 -6.39 -10.75 8.48
N ASN A 28 -6.82 -11.04 9.70
CA ASN A 28 -7.40 -10.07 10.62
C ASN A 28 -6.94 -10.40 12.05
N GLU A 29 -5.91 -9.71 12.51
CA GLU A 29 -5.30 -9.94 13.83
C GLU A 29 -4.80 -8.60 14.38
N ASN A 30 -4.88 -8.40 15.71
CA ASN A 30 -4.39 -7.18 16.38
C ASN A 30 -4.98 -5.85 15.83
N GLY A 31 -6.18 -5.92 15.26
CA GLY A 31 -6.86 -4.79 14.61
C GLY A 31 -6.22 -4.37 13.29
N ILE A 32 -5.54 -5.28 12.61
CA ILE A 32 -4.94 -5.09 11.28
C ILE A 32 -5.59 -6.09 10.33
N GLU A 33 -6.37 -5.57 9.39
CA GLU A 33 -7.03 -6.34 8.34
C GLU A 33 -6.19 -6.25 7.07
N VAL A 34 -5.82 -7.38 6.49
CA VAL A 34 -5.06 -7.45 5.24
C VAL A 34 -5.91 -8.17 4.19
N TYR A 35 -6.20 -7.44 3.12
CA TYR A 35 -6.91 -7.94 1.96
C TYR A 35 -5.95 -8.07 0.78
N ILE A 36 -6.24 -9.02 -0.09
CA ILE A 36 -5.58 -9.13 -1.40
C ILE A 36 -6.62 -9.10 -2.49
N LYS A 37 -6.24 -8.58 -3.66
CA LYS A 37 -7.05 -8.69 -4.86
C LYS A 37 -6.24 -9.44 -5.91
N LYS A 38 -6.84 -10.50 -6.45
CA LYS A 38 -6.26 -11.21 -7.59
C LYS A 38 -6.47 -10.33 -8.82
N SER A 39 -5.40 -9.78 -9.37
CA SER A 39 -5.49 -9.11 -10.67
C SER A 39 -5.83 -10.15 -11.73
N PRO A 40 -6.88 -9.94 -12.55
CA PRO A 40 -7.22 -10.86 -13.64
C PRO A 40 -6.21 -10.79 -14.80
N VAL A 41 -5.29 -9.81 -14.82
CA VAL A 41 -4.35 -9.59 -15.92
C VAL A 41 -2.94 -9.31 -15.37
N GLY A 42 -1.95 -10.02 -15.91
CA GLY A 42 -0.52 -9.75 -15.74
C GLY A 42 0.08 -10.15 -14.38
N ASN A 43 1.27 -9.59 -14.10
CA ASN A 43 2.04 -9.84 -12.87
C ASN A 43 1.61 -8.95 -11.69
N LEU A 44 0.62 -8.08 -11.90
CA LEU A 44 0.19 -7.11 -10.90
C LEU A 44 -0.38 -7.81 -9.67
N LYS A 45 0.09 -7.40 -8.50
CA LYS A 45 -0.40 -7.82 -7.19
C LYS A 45 -0.94 -6.60 -6.46
N GLU A 46 -2.13 -6.75 -5.90
CA GLU A 46 -2.80 -5.69 -5.15
C GLU A 46 -3.11 -6.19 -3.75
N LEU A 47 -2.79 -5.35 -2.77
CA LEU A 47 -3.11 -5.58 -1.37
C LEU A 47 -3.68 -4.32 -0.75
N ARG A 48 -4.46 -4.50 0.31
CA ARG A 48 -5.06 -3.43 1.10
C ARG A 48 -4.89 -3.74 2.57
N VAL A 49 -4.56 -2.74 3.37
CA VAL A 49 -4.49 -2.84 4.83
C VAL A 49 -5.45 -1.82 5.44
N VAL A 50 -6.32 -2.28 6.33
CA VAL A 50 -7.20 -1.41 7.11
C VAL A 50 -6.87 -1.61 8.59
N CYS A 51 -6.58 -0.51 9.29
CA CYS A 51 -6.26 -0.57 10.72
C CYS A 51 -6.45 0.77 11.42
N GLU A 52 -6.40 0.74 12.75
CA GLU A 52 -6.26 1.94 13.58
C GLU A 52 -4.86 2.04 14.20
N LEU A 53 -4.31 3.26 14.21
CA LEU A 53 -3.04 3.61 14.82
C LEU A 53 -3.28 4.63 15.95
N ASP A 54 -2.63 4.42 17.10
CA ASP A 54 -2.62 5.37 18.22
C ASP A 54 -1.49 6.41 17.98
N ALA A 55 -1.78 7.44 17.17
CA ALA A 55 -0.83 8.47 16.75
C ALA A 55 -1.52 9.75 16.23
N THR A 56 -0.78 10.84 16.09
CA THR A 56 -1.20 12.04 15.33
C THR A 56 -0.80 11.92 13.85
N LYS A 57 -1.43 12.72 12.97
CA LYS A 57 -1.03 12.81 11.55
C LYS A 57 0.45 13.18 11.40
N GLU A 58 0.92 14.14 12.21
CA GLU A 58 2.31 14.57 12.21
C GLU A 58 3.28 13.43 12.54
N GLN A 59 2.98 12.61 13.55
CA GLN A 59 3.81 11.45 13.90
C GLN A 59 3.89 10.44 12.76
N LEU A 60 2.77 10.21 12.07
CA LEU A 60 2.75 9.33 10.90
C LEU A 60 3.53 9.93 9.73
N ILE A 61 3.34 11.22 9.42
CA ILE A 61 4.09 11.94 8.36
C ILE A 61 5.59 11.86 8.63
N ASN A 62 6.03 12.19 9.84
CA ASN A 62 7.44 12.13 10.24
C ASN A 62 8.01 10.71 10.09
N THR A 63 7.22 9.68 10.41
CA THR A 63 7.64 8.27 10.26
C THR A 63 7.71 7.84 8.79
N LEU A 64 6.79 8.31 7.95
CA LEU A 64 6.81 8.06 6.50
C LEU A 64 7.92 8.84 5.78
N GLN A 65 8.37 9.97 6.32
CA GLN A 65 9.48 10.75 5.77
C GLN A 65 10.85 10.32 6.29
N ASP A 66 10.89 9.51 7.36
CA ASP A 66 12.11 8.95 7.95
C ASP A 66 12.65 7.76 7.12
N ILE A 67 12.88 8.02 5.83
CA ILE A 67 13.28 7.05 4.81
C ILE A 67 14.49 6.21 5.24
N PRO A 68 15.60 6.79 5.77
CA PRO A 68 16.77 6.00 6.13
C PRO A 68 16.50 4.92 7.20
N ASN A 69 15.48 5.10 8.03
CA ASN A 69 15.10 4.19 9.12
C ASN A 69 13.95 3.23 8.73
N TYR A 70 13.65 3.08 7.43
CA TYR A 70 12.63 2.13 6.97
C TYR A 70 12.89 0.67 7.37
N ASN A 71 14.14 0.29 7.62
CA ASN A 71 14.49 -1.05 8.16
C ASN A 71 13.80 -1.36 9.50
N ASP A 72 13.43 -0.34 10.27
CA ASP A 72 12.82 -0.51 11.59
C ASP A 72 11.40 -1.07 11.49
N TRP A 73 10.67 -0.72 10.42
CA TRP A 73 9.25 -1.04 10.32
C TRP A 73 8.82 -1.64 8.98
N VAL A 74 9.44 -1.31 7.86
CA VAL A 74 9.08 -1.88 6.55
C VAL A 74 9.64 -3.29 6.43
N PHE A 75 8.75 -4.28 6.29
CA PHE A 75 9.14 -5.67 6.17
C PHE A 75 10.07 -5.89 4.97
N SER A 76 11.11 -6.72 5.16
CA SER A 76 12.13 -7.01 4.15
C SER A 76 12.89 -5.80 3.61
N ASN A 77 12.78 -4.60 4.18
CA ASN A 77 13.68 -3.51 3.81
C ASN A 77 15.12 -3.88 4.19
N LYS A 78 16.06 -3.58 3.29
CA LYS A 78 17.48 -3.80 3.51
C LYS A 78 18.20 -2.47 3.71
N LYS A 79 17.88 -1.49 2.88
CA LYS A 79 18.44 -0.14 2.91
C LYS A 79 17.50 0.80 2.19
N SER A 80 17.42 2.02 2.67
CA SER A 80 16.72 3.11 2.00
C SER A 80 17.55 4.40 2.10
N THR A 81 17.50 5.24 1.07
CA THR A 81 18.30 6.47 1.02
C THR A 81 17.56 7.53 0.23
N ILE A 82 17.52 8.75 0.75
CA ILE A 82 16.94 9.90 0.05
C ILE A 82 17.85 10.25 -1.14
N LEU A 83 17.26 10.34 -2.33
CA LEU A 83 17.96 10.79 -3.54
C LEU A 83 17.78 12.29 -3.73
N LYS A 84 16.56 12.79 -3.46
CA LYS A 84 16.22 14.20 -3.61
C LYS A 84 15.03 14.58 -2.74
N THR A 85 15.14 15.71 -2.05
CA THR A 85 13.99 16.38 -1.42
C THR A 85 13.56 17.52 -2.35
N ILE A 86 12.35 17.44 -2.90
CA ILE A 86 11.80 18.47 -3.82
C ILE A 86 11.09 19.56 -3.01
N SER A 87 10.31 19.15 -2.01
CA SER A 87 9.68 19.99 -0.98
C SER A 87 9.55 19.18 0.31
N PRO A 88 9.11 19.76 1.43
CA PRO A 88 8.82 18.97 2.64
C PRO A 88 7.87 17.80 2.34
N GLU A 89 6.89 17.98 1.47
CA GLU A 89 5.86 16.99 1.14
C GLU A 89 6.24 16.05 -0.01
N ARG A 90 7.35 16.30 -0.70
CA ARG A 90 7.74 15.57 -1.91
C ARG A 90 9.20 15.13 -1.89
N ILE A 91 9.42 13.82 -1.80
CA ILE A 91 10.75 13.20 -1.66
C ILE A 91 10.91 12.08 -2.69
N ILE A 92 12.03 12.04 -3.39
CA ILE A 92 12.46 10.91 -4.20
C ILE A 92 13.51 10.12 -3.42
N TYR A 93 13.31 8.82 -3.29
CA TYR A 93 14.23 7.94 -2.58
C TYR A 93 14.49 6.62 -3.29
N TYR A 94 15.63 6.02 -2.97
CA TYR A 94 16.03 4.67 -3.36
C TYR A 94 15.76 3.71 -2.22
N THR A 95 15.30 2.51 -2.52
CA THR A 95 15.08 1.47 -1.51
C THR A 95 15.33 0.07 -2.05
N GLU A 96 15.92 -0.78 -1.21
CA GLU A 96 16.25 -2.17 -1.49
C GLU A 96 15.39 -3.09 -0.63
N SER A 97 14.84 -4.15 -1.22
CA SER A 97 14.11 -5.19 -0.48
C SER A 97 14.73 -6.57 -0.69
N ARG A 98 14.83 -7.30 0.43
CA ARG A 98 15.39 -8.65 0.48
C ARG A 98 14.30 -9.69 0.24
N LEU A 99 14.55 -10.61 -0.68
CA LEU A 99 13.70 -11.77 -0.92
C LEU A 99 14.39 -13.07 -0.46
N PRO A 100 13.64 -14.15 -0.18
CA PRO A 100 14.24 -15.44 0.16
C PRO A 100 15.09 -15.98 -0.99
N TRP A 101 16.30 -16.45 -0.65
CA TRP A 101 17.17 -17.15 -1.60
C TRP A 101 16.44 -18.38 -2.19
N PRO A 102 16.57 -18.68 -3.50
CA PRO A 102 17.49 -18.10 -4.50
C PRO A 102 16.91 -16.91 -5.29
N ILE A 103 15.81 -16.30 -4.85
CA ILE A 103 15.17 -15.23 -5.60
C ILE A 103 15.97 -13.95 -5.40
N LYS A 104 16.37 -13.34 -6.51
CA LYS A 104 17.15 -12.10 -6.51
C LYS A 104 16.40 -11.00 -5.75
N ASP A 105 17.12 -10.14 -5.06
CA ASP A 105 16.54 -8.99 -4.36
C ASP A 105 15.92 -7.98 -5.34
N ARG A 106 15.14 -7.04 -4.81
CA ARG A 106 14.52 -5.96 -5.59
C ARG A 106 15.03 -4.60 -5.16
N ASP A 107 15.10 -3.69 -6.11
CA ASP A 107 15.27 -2.27 -5.84
C ASP A 107 14.12 -1.45 -6.43
N LEU A 108 13.82 -0.33 -5.77
CA LEU A 108 12.83 0.64 -6.18
C LEU A 108 13.43 2.04 -6.10
N ILE A 109 13.01 2.89 -7.02
CA ILE A 109 13.12 4.33 -6.88
C ILE A 109 11.70 4.82 -6.75
N VAL A 110 11.40 5.62 -5.74
CA VAL A 110 10.03 5.97 -5.37
C VAL A 110 9.95 7.46 -5.13
N GLU A 111 8.90 8.08 -5.65
CA GLU A 111 8.47 9.42 -5.29
C GLU A 111 7.36 9.33 -4.25
N LEU A 112 7.65 9.83 -3.05
CA LEU A 112 6.70 10.08 -1.98
C LEU A 112 6.09 11.46 -2.17
N ASN A 113 4.76 11.54 -2.15
CA ASN A 113 3.99 12.77 -2.16
C ASN A 113 3.00 12.74 -0.99
N ILE A 114 2.99 13.80 -0.18
CA ILE A 114 2.10 13.97 0.97
C ILE A 114 1.14 15.11 0.70
N ASN A 115 -0.14 14.88 0.95
CA ASN A 115 -1.19 15.89 0.90
C ASN A 115 -1.98 15.82 2.20
N ASP A 116 -1.69 16.74 3.12
CA ASP A 116 -2.32 16.83 4.42
C ASP A 116 -3.40 17.91 4.43
N THR A 117 -4.66 17.50 4.60
CA THR A 117 -5.79 18.42 4.83
C THR A 117 -6.29 18.25 6.27
N PRO A 118 -7.10 19.18 6.83
CA PRO A 118 -7.56 19.09 8.21
C PRO A 118 -8.12 17.69 8.59
N ASP A 119 -8.97 17.12 7.74
CA ASP A 119 -9.68 15.87 8.04
C ASP A 119 -8.98 14.60 7.50
N ILE A 120 -8.21 14.74 6.40
CA ILE A 120 -7.67 13.60 5.65
C ILE A 120 -6.21 13.84 5.29
N LEU A 121 -5.37 12.88 5.66
CA LEU A 121 -4.02 12.76 5.13
C LEU A 121 -4.02 11.76 3.96
N ASN A 122 -3.63 12.23 2.78
CA ASN A 122 -3.42 11.39 1.61
C ASN A 122 -1.92 11.31 1.31
N VAL A 123 -1.38 10.10 1.20
CA VAL A 123 0.02 9.88 0.83
C VAL A 123 0.08 8.96 -0.38
N GLN A 124 0.93 9.28 -1.35
CA GLN A 124 1.24 8.40 -2.46
C GLN A 124 2.74 8.13 -2.54
N ALA A 125 3.12 6.88 -2.74
CA ALA A 125 4.49 6.45 -2.98
C ALA A 125 4.54 5.69 -4.31
N LYS A 126 4.99 6.35 -5.37
CA LYS A 126 4.94 5.84 -6.75
C LYS A 126 6.33 5.55 -7.30
N SER A 127 6.51 4.40 -7.94
CA SER A 127 7.79 4.03 -8.55
C SER A 127 8.18 4.94 -9.71
N LEU A 128 9.45 5.32 -9.79
CA LEU A 128 10.11 5.99 -10.91
C LEU A 128 11.24 5.11 -11.46
N PRO A 129 10.93 3.97 -12.12
CA PRO A 129 11.91 2.93 -12.45
C PRO A 129 13.05 3.41 -13.37
N GLY A 130 12.83 4.48 -14.15
CA GLY A 130 13.81 5.08 -15.06
C GLY A 130 14.60 6.25 -14.48
N TYR A 131 14.43 6.60 -13.21
CA TYR A 131 15.09 7.78 -12.60
C TYR A 131 16.61 7.61 -12.45
N LEU A 132 17.08 6.38 -12.21
CA LEU A 132 18.51 6.02 -12.23
C LEU A 132 18.72 4.74 -13.04
N PRO A 133 19.94 4.52 -13.58
CA PRO A 133 20.33 3.26 -14.20
C PRO A 133 20.04 2.04 -13.31
N LYS A 134 19.85 0.88 -13.95
CA LYS A 134 19.63 -0.38 -13.24
C LYS A 134 20.93 -0.87 -12.62
N ASN A 135 20.85 -1.41 -11.41
CA ASN A 135 21.95 -2.12 -10.76
C ASN A 135 21.79 -3.63 -11.02
N ASN A 136 22.82 -4.26 -11.60
CA ASN A 136 22.80 -5.68 -11.94
C ASN A 136 22.74 -6.61 -10.72
N ASN A 137 22.93 -6.13 -9.50
CA ASN A 137 22.75 -6.92 -8.28
C ASN A 137 21.27 -7.10 -7.89
N TYR A 138 20.37 -6.28 -8.44
CA TYR A 138 18.94 -6.29 -8.13
C TYR A 138 18.10 -6.53 -9.39
N ILE A 139 16.80 -6.80 -9.21
CA ILE A 139 15.80 -6.59 -10.26
C ILE A 139 15.03 -5.31 -9.91
N ARG A 140 15.05 -4.33 -10.81
CA ARG A 140 14.26 -3.09 -10.68
C ARG A 140 12.78 -3.39 -10.79
N VAL A 141 12.02 -3.01 -9.77
CA VAL A 141 10.56 -3.07 -9.80
C VAL A 141 10.06 -2.10 -10.89
N PRO A 142 9.37 -2.61 -11.94
CA PRO A 142 8.90 -1.78 -13.05
C PRO A 142 7.73 -0.87 -12.65
N TYR A 143 6.91 -1.30 -11.69
CA TYR A 143 5.76 -0.54 -11.24
C TYR A 143 5.43 -0.81 -9.79
N SER A 144 5.23 0.25 -9.02
CA SER A 144 4.57 0.19 -7.72
C SER A 144 3.81 1.49 -7.44
N LEU A 145 2.68 1.38 -6.76
CA LEU A 145 1.93 2.50 -6.21
C LEU A 145 1.39 2.10 -4.83
N ALA A 146 1.88 2.78 -3.80
CA ALA A 146 1.30 2.75 -2.46
C ALA A 146 0.44 4.01 -2.27
N THR A 147 -0.76 3.85 -1.72
CA THR A 147 -1.64 4.96 -1.35
C THR A 147 -2.08 4.79 0.09
N TRP A 148 -1.95 5.85 0.89
CA TRP A 148 -2.50 5.92 2.23
C TRP A 148 -3.64 6.93 2.22
N LYS A 149 -4.82 6.51 2.65
CA LYS A 149 -5.91 7.41 3.01
C LYS A 149 -6.10 7.29 4.51
N VAL A 150 -5.81 8.38 5.21
CA VAL A 150 -5.80 8.40 6.67
C VAL A 150 -6.79 9.43 7.17
N THR A 151 -7.73 9.00 8.00
CA THR A 151 -8.73 9.88 8.63
C THR A 151 -8.38 10.05 10.10
N GLN A 152 -8.37 11.29 10.56
CA GLN A 152 -8.16 11.58 11.98
C GLN A 152 -9.42 11.23 12.79
N LEU A 153 -9.23 10.51 13.88
CA LEU A 153 -10.25 10.17 14.85
C LEU A 153 -9.97 10.91 16.19
N PRO A 154 -10.96 10.98 17.09
CA PRO A 154 -10.75 11.50 18.45
C PRO A 154 -9.64 10.74 19.20
N ASN A 155 -9.08 11.37 20.24
CA ASN A 155 -8.06 10.79 21.13
C ASN A 155 -6.76 10.37 20.45
N ASN A 156 -6.28 11.17 19.48
CA ASN A 156 -5.04 10.89 18.74
C ASN A 156 -5.03 9.49 18.13
N LYS A 157 -6.12 9.13 17.47
CA LYS A 157 -6.22 7.90 16.69
C LYS A 157 -6.33 8.23 15.21
N LEU A 158 -5.77 7.34 14.39
CA LEU A 158 -5.85 7.43 12.94
C LEU A 158 -6.50 6.17 12.41
N LYS A 159 -7.51 6.32 11.57
CA LYS A 159 -8.02 5.24 10.73
C LYS A 159 -7.24 5.23 9.41
N VAL A 160 -6.56 4.14 9.13
CA VAL A 160 -5.75 3.97 7.91
C VAL A 160 -6.46 3.02 6.96
N ASP A 161 -6.56 3.45 5.70
CA ASP A 161 -6.89 2.63 4.54
C ASP A 161 -5.72 2.73 3.55
N TYR A 162 -4.88 1.71 3.56
CA TYR A 162 -3.68 1.63 2.74
C TYR A 162 -3.89 0.66 1.59
N THR A 163 -3.49 1.04 0.38
CA THR A 163 -3.44 0.12 -0.77
C THR A 163 -2.03 0.10 -1.36
N PHE A 164 -1.64 -1.06 -1.87
CA PHE A 164 -0.38 -1.21 -2.60
C PHE A 164 -0.59 -2.09 -3.82
N SER A 165 -0.25 -1.54 -4.98
CA SER A 165 -0.29 -2.20 -6.28
C SER A 165 1.14 -2.30 -6.79
N VAL A 166 1.57 -3.50 -7.18
CA VAL A 166 2.97 -3.74 -7.58
C VAL A 166 3.06 -4.77 -8.69
N ASP A 167 3.85 -4.46 -9.73
CA ASP A 167 4.45 -5.48 -10.59
C ASP A 167 5.86 -5.72 -10.06
N PRO A 168 6.13 -6.88 -9.43
CA PRO A 168 7.41 -7.11 -8.79
C PRO A 168 8.56 -7.35 -9.78
N GLY A 169 8.26 -7.50 -11.08
CA GLY A 169 9.25 -7.76 -12.11
C GLY A 169 9.92 -9.15 -12.02
N GLY A 170 10.37 -9.64 -13.17
CA GLY A 170 10.95 -10.98 -13.31
C GLY A 170 9.95 -12.09 -12.96
N SER A 171 10.46 -13.31 -12.81
CA SER A 171 9.63 -14.48 -12.50
C SER A 171 9.69 -14.78 -10.99
N ILE A 172 8.68 -14.33 -10.25
CA ILE A 172 8.52 -14.73 -8.84
C ILE A 172 7.66 -15.99 -8.79
N PRO A 173 8.14 -17.08 -8.17
CA PRO A 173 7.36 -18.30 -8.01
C PRO A 173 6.03 -18.02 -7.27
N VAL A 174 4.95 -18.63 -7.76
CA VAL A 174 3.61 -18.49 -7.17
C VAL A 174 3.58 -18.86 -5.69
N TRP A 175 4.36 -19.86 -5.27
CA TRP A 175 4.45 -20.25 -3.86
C TRP A 175 4.99 -19.12 -2.99
N LEU A 176 5.97 -18.34 -3.46
CA LEU A 176 6.55 -17.24 -2.67
C LEU A 176 5.54 -16.10 -2.56
N VAL A 177 4.91 -15.75 -3.69
CA VAL A 177 3.82 -14.77 -3.73
C VAL A 177 2.76 -15.15 -2.69
N ASN A 178 2.30 -16.39 -2.69
CA ASN A 178 1.28 -16.86 -1.74
C ASN A 178 1.77 -16.87 -0.28
N ALA A 179 3.04 -17.21 -0.04
CA ALA A 179 3.61 -17.26 1.31
C ALA A 179 3.78 -15.87 1.93
N THR A 180 4.11 -14.84 1.15
CA THR A 180 4.51 -13.53 1.70
C THR A 180 3.50 -12.41 1.49
N LEU A 181 2.51 -12.58 0.60
CA LEU A 181 1.57 -11.52 0.20
C LEU A 181 0.86 -10.85 1.39
N ALA A 182 0.40 -11.63 2.36
CA ALA A 182 -0.26 -11.10 3.56
C ALA A 182 0.72 -10.88 4.73
N ILE A 183 1.83 -11.63 4.78
CA ILE A 183 2.81 -11.56 5.87
C ILE A 183 3.56 -10.24 5.86
N GLY A 184 4.07 -9.81 4.70
CA GLY A 184 4.87 -8.59 4.59
C GLY A 184 4.12 -7.33 5.03
N PRO A 185 2.92 -7.04 4.46
CA PRO A 185 2.11 -5.91 4.88
C PRO A 185 1.71 -5.98 6.35
N TYR A 186 1.23 -7.14 6.82
CA TYR A 186 0.84 -7.30 8.23
C TYR A 186 2.00 -6.97 9.17
N ASN A 187 3.18 -7.58 8.96
CA ASN A 187 4.34 -7.34 9.81
C ASN A 187 4.80 -5.88 9.74
N SER A 188 4.68 -5.22 8.58
CA SER A 188 5.03 -3.81 8.46
C SER A 188 4.12 -2.94 9.33
N PHE A 189 2.81 -3.19 9.29
CA PHE A 189 1.84 -2.43 10.08
C PHE A 189 1.88 -2.75 11.58
N VAL A 190 2.23 -3.98 11.96
CA VAL A 190 2.52 -4.32 13.37
C VAL A 190 3.69 -3.49 13.89
N LYS A 191 4.81 -3.48 13.17
CA LYS A 191 6.00 -2.70 13.57
C LYS A 191 5.74 -1.20 13.54
N LEU A 192 5.00 -0.70 12.54
CA LEU A 192 4.60 0.71 12.47
C LEU A 192 3.76 1.11 13.69
N LYS A 193 2.80 0.28 14.08
CA LYS A 193 1.96 0.49 15.26
C LYS A 193 2.78 0.52 16.55
N GLU A 194 3.77 -0.35 16.68
CA GLU A 194 4.70 -0.36 17.80
C GLU A 194 5.59 0.89 17.83
N LEU A 195 6.20 1.24 16.69
CA LEU A 195 7.08 2.40 16.54
C LEU A 195 6.37 3.70 16.92
N LEU A 196 5.14 3.89 16.44
CA LEU A 196 4.33 5.08 16.73
C LEU A 196 3.96 5.17 18.21
N ARG A 197 3.63 4.04 18.85
CA ARG A 197 3.35 3.99 20.30
C ARG A 197 4.55 4.37 21.16
N ILE A 198 5.76 3.97 20.77
CA ILE A 198 7.00 4.32 21.49
C ILE A 198 7.27 5.83 21.36
N LYS A 199 7.14 6.39 20.14
CA LYS A 199 7.32 7.82 19.90
C LYS A 199 6.25 8.68 20.58
N TYR A 200 5.04 8.17 20.81
CA TYR A 200 3.97 8.89 21.50
C TYR A 200 4.21 9.04 23.02
N LYS A 201 4.97 8.13 23.64
CA LYS A 201 5.21 8.14 25.10
C LYS A 201 6.40 9.00 25.53
N LYS A 202 7.15 9.56 24.60
CA LYS A 202 8.28 10.48 24.86
C LYS A 202 7.84 11.90 24.63
#